data_AF-A0AA90I3S7-F1
#
_entry.id   AF-A0AA90I3S7-F1
#
_cell.length_a   1.000
_cell.length_b   1.000
_cell.length_c   1.000
_cell.angle_alpha   90.00
_cell.angle_beta   90.00
_cell.angle_gamma   90.00
#
_symmetry.space_group_name_H-M   'P 1'
#
loop_
_entity.id
_entity.type
_entity.pdbx_description
1 polymer ?
#
loop_
_entity_poly.entity_id
_entity_poly.type
_entity_poly.pdbx_seq_one_letter_code
_entity_poly.pdbx_strand_id
1 'polypeptide(L)'
;MASQWYSLTSQKLYLAKILLAQLEQPIEQAQVNPQSTMLNEATTQGVIELLLRARSTLMVMIAQHHQQKVSEPLSLEALRTRIPYETEDLEDLETLQRSPASWWSHLEQLEKTLKQPPTPKKTVSADNIIAVSAEDGADRSAKSLQNTLTAMTDFARAVENRHNEW
;
A
#
# COMPACT_ATOMS: atom_id res chain seq x y z
N MET A 1 -1.84 -17.35 20.37
CA MET A 1 -2.98 -16.66 19.74
C MET A 1 -2.42 -15.44 19.06
N ALA A 2 -2.74 -15.20 17.79
CA ALA A 2 -2.14 -14.09 17.06
C ALA A 2 -2.48 -12.74 17.72
N SER A 3 -1.56 -11.78 17.63
CA SER A 3 -1.77 -10.45 18.21
C SER A 3 -3.04 -9.79 17.64
N GLN A 4 -3.73 -8.95 18.44
CA GLN A 4 -4.91 -8.21 17.97
C GLN A 4 -4.57 -7.31 16.77
N TRP A 5 -3.34 -6.79 16.74
CA TRP A 5 -2.85 -5.96 15.63
C TRP A 5 -2.48 -6.75 14.39
N TYR A 6 -1.99 -7.98 14.53
CA TYR A 6 -1.85 -8.88 13.39
C TYR A 6 -3.21 -9.20 12.77
N SER A 7 -4.21 -9.46 13.62
CA SER A 7 -5.59 -9.72 13.16
C SER A 7 -6.15 -8.52 12.40
N LEU A 8 -5.95 -7.30 12.92
CA LEU A 8 -6.39 -6.07 12.25
C LEU A 8 -5.64 -5.82 10.93
N THR A 9 -4.31 -5.98 10.92
CA THR A 9 -3.48 -5.83 9.72
C THR A 9 -3.88 -6.83 8.65
N SER A 10 -4.02 -8.10 9.03
CA SER A 10 -4.50 -9.18 8.15
C SER A 10 -5.91 -8.90 7.62
N GLN A 11 -6.80 -8.33 8.44
CA GLN A 11 -8.13 -7.93 7.98
C GLN A 11 -8.04 -6.86 6.88
N LYS A 12 -7.19 -5.84 7.02
CA LYS A 12 -7.04 -4.80 5.98
C LYS A 12 -6.51 -5.38 4.68
N LEU A 13 -5.48 -6.22 4.75
CA LEU A 13 -4.92 -6.91 3.60
C LEU A 13 -5.95 -7.82 2.92
N TYR A 14 -6.74 -8.56 3.71
CA TYR A 14 -7.80 -9.40 3.18
C TYR A 14 -8.90 -8.59 2.47
N LEU A 15 -9.35 -7.47 3.04
CA LEU A 15 -10.32 -6.60 2.39
C LEU A 15 -9.77 -6.02 1.07
N ALA A 16 -8.49 -5.62 1.04
CA ALA A 16 -7.84 -5.17 -0.19
C ALA A 16 -7.81 -6.27 -1.26
N LYS A 17 -7.53 -7.52 -0.86
CA LYS A 17 -7.60 -8.70 -1.74
C LYS A 17 -8.99 -8.87 -2.38
N ILE A 18 -10.05 -8.75 -1.56
CA ILE A 18 -11.43 -8.89 -2.05
C ILE A 18 -11.77 -7.80 -3.07
N LEU A 19 -11.37 -6.55 -2.83
CA LEU A 19 -11.57 -5.48 -3.80
C LEU A 19 -10.75 -5.66 -5.08
N LEU A 20 -9.50 -6.13 -4.98
CA LEU A 20 -8.67 -6.42 -6.15
C LEU A 20 -9.28 -7.51 -7.03
N ALA A 21 -9.83 -8.56 -6.43
CA ALA A 21 -10.50 -9.63 -7.19
C ALA A 21 -11.73 -9.13 -7.98
N GLN A 22 -12.34 -8.01 -7.58
CA GLN A 22 -13.42 -7.38 -8.34
C GLN A 22 -12.91 -6.62 -9.57
N LEU A 23 -11.69 -6.08 -9.53
CA LEU A 23 -11.06 -5.40 -10.66
C LEU A 23 -10.62 -6.37 -11.77
N GLU A 24 -10.38 -7.63 -11.44
CA GLU A 24 -9.97 -8.68 -12.38
C GLU A 24 -11.14 -9.36 -13.10
N GLN A 25 -12.39 -9.08 -12.70
CA GLN A 25 -13.58 -9.65 -13.35
C GLN A 25 -13.68 -9.17 -14.81
N PRO A 26 -13.91 -10.08 -15.78
CA PRO A 26 -13.97 -9.73 -17.20
C PRO A 26 -14.95 -8.60 -17.47
N ILE A 27 -14.42 -7.53 -18.06
CA ILE A 27 -15.11 -6.35 -18.52
C ILE A 27 -15.90 -6.71 -19.81
N GLU A 28 -16.85 -7.63 -19.75
CA GLU A 28 -17.81 -7.80 -20.86
C GLU A 28 -18.81 -6.63 -20.90
N GLN A 29 -18.88 -5.82 -19.84
CA GLN A 29 -19.83 -4.69 -19.72
C GLN A 29 -19.17 -3.32 -19.43
N ALA A 30 -17.91 -3.28 -18.98
CA ALA A 30 -17.31 -2.03 -18.52
C ALA A 30 -16.75 -1.12 -19.64
N GLN A 31 -16.77 -1.55 -20.90
CA GLN A 31 -16.40 -0.71 -22.04
C GLN A 31 -17.53 0.23 -22.52
N VAL A 32 -18.76 0.10 -21.98
CA VAL A 32 -19.93 0.83 -22.51
C VAL A 32 -20.62 1.74 -21.49
N ASN A 33 -20.36 1.60 -20.17
CA ASN A 33 -21.07 2.37 -19.13
C ASN A 33 -20.14 3.30 -18.32
N PRO A 34 -20.34 4.64 -18.29
CA PRO A 34 -19.55 5.53 -17.44
C PRO A 34 -19.60 5.15 -15.93
N GLN A 35 -20.67 4.52 -15.46
CA GLN A 35 -20.76 4.04 -14.07
C GLN A 35 -19.72 2.97 -13.74
N SER A 36 -19.34 2.11 -14.69
CA SER A 36 -18.32 1.08 -14.44
C SER A 36 -16.91 1.67 -14.34
N THR A 37 -16.63 2.76 -15.06
CA THR A 37 -15.35 3.46 -14.94
C THR A 37 -15.19 4.14 -13.57
N MET A 38 -16.27 4.76 -13.06
CA MET A 38 -16.27 5.35 -11.72
C MET A 38 -16.17 4.28 -10.63
N LEU A 39 -16.85 3.15 -10.81
CA LEU A 39 -16.75 2.02 -9.87
C LEU A 39 -15.32 1.47 -9.82
N ASN A 40 -14.66 1.30 -10.98
CA ASN A 40 -13.27 0.84 -11.02
C ASN A 40 -12.32 1.81 -10.31
N GLU A 41 -12.50 3.12 -10.50
CA GLU A 41 -11.70 4.12 -9.79
C GLU A 41 -11.97 4.09 -8.27
N ALA A 42 -13.23 4.01 -7.86
CA ALA A 42 -13.61 3.89 -6.46
C ALA A 42 -13.01 2.63 -5.81
N THR A 43 -13.09 1.49 -6.51
CA THR A 43 -12.48 0.23 -6.06
C THR A 43 -10.96 0.35 -5.98
N THR A 44 -10.32 0.95 -6.98
CA THR A 44 -8.86 1.16 -7.00
C THR A 44 -8.42 2.04 -5.82
N GLN A 45 -9.10 3.16 -5.57
CA GLN A 45 -8.80 4.02 -4.42
C GLN A 45 -9.06 3.28 -3.10
N GLY A 46 -10.15 2.50 -3.02
CA GLY A 46 -10.46 1.67 -1.85
C GLY A 46 -9.37 0.65 -1.54
N VAL A 47 -8.80 0.00 -2.55
CA VAL A 47 -7.64 -0.91 -2.39
C VAL A 47 -6.44 -0.14 -1.84
N ILE A 48 -6.09 0.99 -2.45
CA ILE A 48 -4.92 1.79 -2.03
C ILE A 48 -5.07 2.24 -0.56
N GLU A 49 -6.23 2.76 -0.18
CA GLU A 49 -6.49 3.20 1.20
C GLU A 49 -6.42 2.05 2.22
N LEU A 50 -6.90 0.86 1.85
CA LEU A 50 -6.76 -0.33 2.69
C LEU A 50 -5.31 -0.76 2.86
N LEU A 51 -4.48 -0.69 1.81
CA LEU A 51 -3.05 -0.99 1.89
C LEU A 51 -2.30 0.07 2.73
N LEU A 52 -2.61 1.35 2.57
CA LEU A 52 -2.06 2.42 3.42
C LEU A 52 -2.42 2.23 4.90
N ARG A 53 -3.66 1.81 5.17
CA ARG A 53 -4.09 1.49 6.54
C ARG A 53 -3.43 0.23 7.07
N ALA A 54 -3.21 -0.80 6.23
CA ALA A 54 -2.48 -2.01 6.61
C ALA A 54 -1.02 -1.69 6.99
N ARG A 55 -0.31 -0.84 6.23
CA ARG A 55 1.04 -0.35 6.57
C ARG A 55 1.05 0.31 7.95
N SER A 56 0.06 1.16 8.20
CA SER A 56 -0.09 1.87 9.47
C SER A 56 -0.29 0.93 10.65
N THR A 57 -1.19 -0.05 10.54
CA THR A 57 -1.45 -1.02 11.62
C THR A 57 -0.29 -1.99 11.82
N LEU A 58 0.44 -2.31 10.75
CA LEU A 58 1.65 -3.11 10.80
C LEU A 58 2.77 -2.42 11.59
N MET A 59 2.96 -1.11 11.43
CA MET A 59 3.92 -0.37 12.26
C MET A 59 3.53 -0.35 13.74
N VAL A 60 2.23 -0.24 14.04
CA VAL A 60 1.75 -0.35 15.42
C VAL A 60 1.99 -1.76 15.97
N MET A 61 1.74 -2.80 15.17
CA MET A 61 2.03 -4.19 15.52
C MET A 61 3.51 -4.38 15.90
N ILE A 62 4.43 -3.88 15.07
CA ILE A 62 5.88 -3.93 15.35
C ILE A 62 6.20 -3.19 16.65
N ALA A 63 5.66 -1.99 16.85
CA ALA A 63 5.85 -1.25 18.10
C ALA A 63 5.39 -2.06 19.33
N GLN A 64 4.25 -2.74 19.23
CA GLN A 64 3.71 -3.55 20.33
C GLN A 64 4.53 -4.80 20.63
N HIS A 65 5.06 -5.47 19.60
CA HIS A 65 6.00 -6.59 19.77
C HIS A 65 7.25 -6.15 20.54
N HIS A 66 7.68 -4.91 20.34
CA HIS A 66 8.75 -4.25 21.10
C HIS A 66 8.26 -3.56 22.40
N GLN A 67 7.11 -3.98 22.94
CA GLN A 67 6.50 -3.53 24.19
C GLN A 67 6.20 -2.02 24.26
N GLN A 68 6.14 -1.34 23.11
CA GLN A 68 5.79 0.07 23.04
C GLN A 68 4.27 0.25 22.99
N LYS A 69 3.73 1.05 23.93
CA LYS A 69 2.29 1.38 23.95
C LYS A 69 2.00 2.46 22.91
N VAL A 70 1.31 2.08 21.84
CA VAL A 70 0.94 2.94 20.72
C VAL A 70 -0.50 2.68 20.30
N SER A 71 -1.28 3.74 20.08
CA SER A 71 -2.68 3.70 19.64
C SER A 71 -2.92 4.31 18.26
N GLU A 72 -1.92 4.95 17.65
CA GLU A 72 -2.05 5.69 16.39
C GLU A 72 -1.03 5.22 15.34
N PRO A 73 -1.34 5.35 14.04
CA PRO A 73 -0.37 5.19 12.96
C PRO A 73 0.90 6.00 13.19
N LEU A 74 2.07 5.38 13.02
CA LEU A 74 3.37 6.03 13.13
C LEU A 74 3.97 6.29 11.74
N SER A 75 4.96 7.17 11.65
CA SER A 75 5.94 7.14 10.56
C SER A 75 7.08 6.19 10.91
N LEU A 76 7.87 5.75 9.93
CA LEU A 76 9.06 4.93 10.20
C LEU A 76 10.05 5.64 11.13
N GLU A 77 10.23 6.95 10.97
CA GLU A 77 11.05 7.77 11.87
C GLU A 77 10.51 7.78 13.31
N ALA A 78 9.20 7.94 13.47
CA ALA A 78 8.56 7.90 14.79
C ALA A 78 8.65 6.51 15.44
N LEU A 79 8.59 5.44 14.63
CA LEU A 79 8.80 4.07 15.09
C LEU A 79 10.25 3.87 15.58
N ARG A 80 11.24 4.32 14.80
CA ARG A 80 12.67 4.26 15.16
C ARG A 80 12.98 5.03 16.44
N THR A 81 12.33 6.16 16.68
CA THR A 81 12.51 6.93 17.93
C THR A 81 11.98 6.16 19.15
N ARG A 82 10.94 5.34 18.98
CA ARG A 82 10.32 4.57 20.07
C ARG A 82 11.03 3.26 20.38
N ILE A 83 11.72 2.69 19.41
CA ILE A 83 12.50 1.45 19.54
C ILE A 83 13.98 1.86 19.41
N PRO A 84 14.64 2.30 20.50
CA PRO A 84 15.96 2.92 20.45
C PRO A 84 17.12 1.91 20.30
N TYR A 85 16.82 0.66 19.97
CA TYR A 85 17.78 -0.42 19.79
C TYR A 85 17.59 -1.06 18.41
N GLU A 86 18.64 -1.69 17.90
CA GLU A 86 18.60 -2.35 16.59
C GLU A 86 17.75 -3.61 16.65
N THR A 87 16.87 -3.76 15.66
CA THR A 87 15.98 -4.91 15.50
C THR A 87 15.86 -5.25 14.04
N GLU A 88 15.70 -6.53 13.75
CA GLU A 88 15.50 -7.02 12.39
C GLU A 88 14.26 -6.37 11.73
N ASP A 89 13.20 -6.10 12.50
CA ASP A 89 12.00 -5.41 11.98
C ASP A 89 12.31 -4.00 11.47
N LEU A 90 13.14 -3.23 12.18
CA LEU A 90 13.52 -1.88 11.78
C LEU A 90 14.48 -1.91 10.58
N GLU A 91 15.43 -2.84 10.57
CA GLU A 91 16.36 -3.01 9.45
C GLU A 91 15.64 -3.40 8.17
N ASP A 92 14.67 -4.31 8.25
CA ASP A 92 13.82 -4.71 7.13
C ASP A 92 13.02 -3.51 6.59
N LEU A 93 12.37 -2.73 7.48
CA LEU A 93 11.59 -1.56 7.09
C LEU A 93 12.45 -0.46 6.45
N GLU A 94 13.66 -0.23 6.96
CA GLU A 94 14.60 0.72 6.37
C GLU A 94 15.11 0.25 5.02
N THR A 95 15.35 -1.04 4.86
CA THR A 95 15.73 -1.64 3.57
C THR A 95 14.61 -1.46 2.55
N LEU A 96 13.36 -1.67 2.97
CA LEU A 96 12.19 -1.40 2.13
C LEU A 96 12.12 0.09 1.77
N GLN A 97 12.24 1.01 2.73
CA GLN A 97 12.19 2.45 2.46
C GLN A 97 13.27 2.93 1.49
N ARG A 98 14.48 2.37 1.56
CA ARG A 98 15.60 2.71 0.66
C ARG A 98 15.46 2.10 -0.74
N SER A 99 14.66 1.05 -0.90
CA SER A 99 14.50 0.33 -2.16
C SER A 99 13.33 0.88 -2.98
N PRO A 100 13.57 1.56 -4.13
CA PRO A 100 12.50 2.17 -4.92
C PRO A 100 11.49 1.16 -5.48
N ALA A 101 11.89 -0.11 -5.60
CA ALA A 101 11.04 -1.20 -6.08
C ALA A 101 10.27 -1.90 -4.95
N SER A 102 10.38 -1.42 -3.70
CA SER A 102 9.69 -2.01 -2.57
C SER A 102 8.20 -1.65 -2.56
N TRP A 103 7.40 -2.47 -1.88
CA TRP A 103 6.01 -2.14 -1.60
C TRP A 103 5.88 -0.85 -0.77
N TRP A 104 6.89 -0.52 0.05
CA TRP A 104 6.88 0.68 0.89
C TRP A 104 6.96 1.95 0.03
N SER A 105 7.96 2.01 -0.84
CA SER A 105 8.13 3.14 -1.77
C SER A 105 6.97 3.25 -2.73
N HIS A 106 6.42 2.12 -3.18
CA HIS A 106 5.21 2.12 -4.01
C HIS A 106 4.01 2.76 -3.27
N LEU A 107 3.77 2.41 -2.00
CA LEU A 107 2.71 3.04 -1.21
C LEU A 107 2.94 4.55 -0.96
N GLU A 108 4.18 4.99 -0.74
CA GLU A 108 4.49 6.42 -0.61
C GLU A 108 4.14 7.20 -1.89
N GLN A 109 4.45 6.65 -3.07
CA GLN A 109 4.10 7.25 -4.35
C GLN A 109 2.58 7.26 -4.58
N LEU A 110 1.88 6.17 -4.24
CA LEU A 110 0.42 6.09 -4.32
C LEU A 110 -0.25 7.11 -3.41
N GLU A 111 0.18 7.21 -2.15
CA GLU A 111 -0.34 8.17 -1.18
C GLU A 111 -0.13 9.62 -1.63
N LYS A 112 1.05 9.93 -2.19
CA LYS A 112 1.32 11.25 -2.76
C LYS A 112 0.36 11.57 -3.90
N THR A 113 0.10 10.59 -4.77
CA THR A 113 -0.81 10.75 -5.92
C THR A 113 -2.25 11.00 -5.47
N LEU A 114 -2.74 10.30 -4.44
CA LEU A 114 -4.11 10.49 -3.92
C LEU A 114 -4.32 11.82 -3.19
N LYS A 115 -3.25 12.42 -2.65
CA LYS A 115 -3.31 13.71 -1.94
C LYS A 115 -3.18 14.92 -2.86
N GLN A 116 -2.91 14.72 -4.14
CA GLN A 116 -2.72 15.80 -5.10
C GLN A 116 -3.89 15.84 -6.09
N PRO A 117 -4.35 17.04 -6.49
CA PRO A 117 -5.31 17.13 -7.57
C PRO A 117 -4.70 16.53 -8.84
N PRO A 118 -5.51 15.87 -9.69
CA PRO A 118 -5.00 15.34 -10.95
C PRO A 118 -4.40 16.47 -11.78
N THR A 119 -3.14 16.31 -12.21
CA THR A 119 -2.48 17.27 -13.09
C THR A 119 -3.31 17.41 -14.37
N PRO A 120 -3.66 18.63 -14.80
CA PRO A 120 -4.41 18.81 -16.04
C PRO A 120 -3.58 18.29 -17.21
N LYS A 121 -4.05 17.23 -17.88
CA LYS A 121 -3.46 16.75 -19.13
C LYS A 121 -3.59 17.88 -20.15
N LYS A 122 -2.49 18.52 -20.55
CA LYS A 122 -2.48 19.43 -21.70
C LYS A 122 -2.92 18.63 -22.92
N THR A 123 -4.11 18.93 -23.45
CA THR A 123 -4.54 18.43 -24.75
C THR A 123 -3.64 19.06 -25.81
N VAL A 124 -2.63 18.32 -26.27
CA VAL A 124 -1.77 18.75 -27.36
C VAL A 124 -2.52 18.51 -28.68
N SER A 125 -2.91 19.59 -29.36
CA SER A 125 -3.42 19.54 -30.73
C SER A 125 -2.36 18.94 -31.68
N ALA A 126 -2.86 18.27 -32.72
CA ALA A 126 -2.22 17.20 -33.49
C ALA A 126 -1.03 17.54 -34.41
N ASP A 127 -0.10 18.44 -34.04
CA ASP A 127 1.02 18.81 -34.94
C ASP A 127 2.43 18.78 -34.32
N ASN A 128 2.60 18.29 -33.10
CA ASN A 128 3.93 18.06 -32.53
C ASN A 128 3.97 16.72 -31.78
N ILE A 129 4.21 15.64 -32.54
CA ILE A 129 4.49 14.31 -31.98
C ILE A 129 5.94 14.32 -31.48
N ILE A 130 6.14 14.91 -30.30
CA ILE A 130 7.21 14.50 -29.40
C ILE A 130 6.47 13.81 -28.26
N ALA A 131 6.64 12.50 -28.12
CA ALA A 131 6.07 11.71 -27.05
C ALA A 131 6.59 12.24 -25.71
N VAL A 132 5.82 13.14 -25.10
CA VAL A 132 6.06 13.62 -23.74
C VAL A 132 5.59 12.50 -22.81
N SER A 133 6.56 11.92 -22.08
CA SER A 133 6.38 10.89 -21.08
C SER A 133 5.12 11.12 -20.25
N ALA A 134 4.26 10.10 -20.16
CA ALA A 134 3.23 10.05 -19.14
C ALA A 134 3.92 10.30 -17.80
N GLU A 135 3.49 11.34 -17.08
CA GLU A 135 4.04 11.71 -15.77
C GLU A 135 4.15 10.46 -14.88
N ASP A 136 5.27 10.37 -14.15
CA ASP A 136 5.68 9.35 -13.17
C ASP A 136 4.66 9.21 -12.01
N GLY A 137 3.45 8.78 -12.30
CA GLY A 137 2.49 8.31 -11.31
C GLY A 137 2.87 6.91 -10.85
N ALA A 138 2.66 6.61 -9.57
CA ALA A 138 2.77 5.25 -9.05
C ALA A 138 1.92 4.28 -9.90
N ASP A 139 2.42 3.08 -10.17
CA ASP A 139 1.67 2.09 -10.96
C ASP A 139 0.43 1.59 -10.17
N ARG A 140 -0.73 2.14 -10.52
CA ARG A 140 -2.04 1.80 -9.93
C ARG A 140 -2.70 0.57 -10.56
N SER A 141 -2.02 -0.14 -11.47
CA SER A 141 -2.57 -1.33 -12.10
C SER A 141 -2.92 -2.39 -11.05
N ALA A 142 -3.98 -3.17 -11.32
CA ALA A 142 -4.39 -4.28 -10.45
C ALA A 142 -3.22 -5.23 -10.15
N LYS A 143 -2.35 -5.48 -11.14
CA LYS A 143 -1.14 -6.30 -10.98
C LYS A 143 -0.14 -5.69 -10.00
N SER A 144 0.16 -4.40 -10.11
CA SER A 144 1.08 -3.72 -9.19
C SER A 144 0.54 -3.67 -7.76
N LEU A 145 -0.75 -3.39 -7.61
CA LEU A 145 -1.45 -3.44 -6.32
C LEU A 145 -1.46 -4.85 -5.72
N GLN A 146 -1.66 -5.88 -6.55
CA GLN A 146 -1.60 -7.29 -6.12
C GLN A 146 -0.18 -7.68 -5.66
N ASN A 147 0.87 -7.25 -6.37
CA ASN A 147 2.26 -7.47 -5.94
C ASN A 147 2.53 -6.82 -4.58
N THR A 148 2.05 -5.59 -4.39
CA THR A 148 2.16 -4.84 -3.12
C THR A 148 1.44 -5.57 -2.00
N LEU A 149 0.19 -5.99 -2.23
CA LEU A 149 -0.61 -6.76 -1.28
C LEU A 149 0.09 -8.05 -0.86
N THR A 150 0.62 -8.82 -1.81
CA THR A 150 1.33 -10.09 -1.54
C THR A 150 2.56 -9.83 -0.69
N ALA A 151 3.42 -8.88 -1.09
CA ALA A 151 4.63 -8.54 -0.36
C ALA A 151 4.34 -8.06 1.07
N MET A 152 3.31 -7.24 1.26
CA MET A 152 2.88 -6.81 2.59
C MET A 152 2.33 -7.96 3.44
N THR A 153 1.62 -8.90 2.83
CA THR A 153 1.06 -10.07 3.52
C THR A 153 2.19 -10.97 4.02
N ASP A 154 3.18 -11.22 3.18
CA ASP A 154 4.34 -12.04 3.55
C ASP A 154 5.19 -11.34 4.61
N PHE A 155 5.38 -10.01 4.50
CA PHE A 155 6.07 -9.23 5.52
C PHE A 155 5.35 -9.26 6.87
N ALA A 156 4.03 -9.03 6.89
CA ALA A 156 3.24 -9.08 8.11
C ALA A 156 3.31 -10.44 8.80
N ARG A 157 3.28 -11.53 8.02
CA ARG A 157 3.42 -12.90 8.53
C ARG A 157 4.83 -13.15 9.07
N ALA A 158 5.87 -12.68 8.40
CA ALA A 158 7.26 -12.82 8.86
C ALA A 158 7.48 -12.14 10.21
N VAL A 159 7.01 -10.89 10.36
CA VAL A 159 7.05 -10.16 11.64
C VAL A 159 6.29 -10.93 12.73
N GLU A 160 5.05 -11.34 12.45
CA GLU A 160 4.25 -12.06 13.46
C GLU A 160 4.86 -13.41 13.85
N ASN A 161 5.50 -14.14 12.92
CA ASN A 161 6.19 -15.38 13.24
C ASN A 161 7.42 -15.13 14.12
N ARG A 162 8.25 -14.14 13.76
CA ARG A 162 9.46 -13.75 14.51
C ARG A 162 9.17 -13.49 16.00
N HIS A 163 8.02 -12.90 16.31
CA HIS A 163 7.62 -12.55 17.68
C HIS A 163 6.72 -13.57 18.39
N ASN A 164 6.21 -14.60 17.68
CA ASN A 164 5.46 -15.71 18.30
C ASN A 164 6.36 -16.91 18.65
N GLU A 165 7.62 -16.91 18.21
CA GLU A 165 8.60 -17.97 18.50
C GLU A 165 9.27 -17.83 19.89
N TRP A 166 8.92 -16.79 20.66
CA TRP A 166 9.48 -16.42 21.96
C TRP A 166 8.38 -16.17 23.00
#